data_AF-A0A1F7U5F5-F1
#
_entry.id   AF-A0A1F7U5F5-F1
#
_cell.length_a   1.000
_cell.length_b   1.000
_cell.length_c   1.000
_cell.angle_alpha   90.00
_cell.angle_beta   90.00
_cell.angle_gamma   90.00
#
_symmetry.space_group_name_H-M   'P 1'
#
loop_
_entity.id
_entity.type
_entity.pdbx_description
1 polymer ?
#
loop_
_entity_poly.entity_id
_entity_poly.type
_entity_poly.pdbx_seq_one_letter_code
_entity_poly.pdbx_strand_id
1 'polypeptide(L)'
;MTLTLTVLLSVTSLFAVFLAAKSLLKIKICPLCAGVFITWTALLVMSWLGYAVDRTIVAVLVGESVVGLYHLAEKKFKEEWGVFRLPFLLSLTLAAIFLLDAERRPLSAIVFLAILWLLLALVHAWRNYPAGRGLVKKLIACCRDLPADRQAGNGG
;
A
#
# COMPACT_ATOMS: atom_id res chain seq x y z
N MET A 1 -26.65 4.86 -7.95
CA MET A 1 -27.02 4.37 -6.60
C MET A 1 -27.13 2.85 -6.53
N THR A 2 -27.80 2.18 -7.48
CA THR A 2 -27.86 0.69 -7.52
C THR A 2 -26.49 0.04 -7.68
N LEU A 3 -25.61 0.61 -8.50
CA LEU A 3 -24.30 0.04 -8.83
C LEU A 3 -23.35 -0.09 -7.63
N THR A 4 -23.31 0.92 -6.75
CA THR A 4 -22.48 0.92 -5.54
C THR A 4 -22.91 -0.15 -4.54
N LEU A 5 -24.22 -0.37 -4.43
CA LEU A 5 -24.83 -1.37 -3.55
C LEU A 5 -24.55 -2.79 -4.07
N THR A 6 -24.64 -3.00 -5.39
CA THR A 6 -24.24 -4.26 -6.04
C THR A 6 -22.76 -4.56 -5.82
N VAL A 7 -21.89 -3.55 -5.92
CA VAL A 7 -20.45 -3.73 -5.70
C VAL A 7 -20.17 -4.08 -4.23
N LEU A 8 -20.75 -3.37 -3.28
CA LEU A 8 -20.61 -3.67 -1.85
C LEU A 8 -21.11 -5.09 -1.51
N LEU A 9 -22.28 -5.47 -2.03
CA LEU A 9 -22.83 -6.83 -1.86
C LEU A 9 -21.92 -7.88 -2.51
N SER A 10 -21.39 -7.61 -3.70
CA SER A 10 -20.49 -8.52 -4.40
C SER A 10 -19.17 -8.72 -3.64
N VAL A 11 -18.55 -7.64 -3.15
CA VAL A 11 -17.32 -7.68 -2.36
C VAL A 11 -17.55 -8.43 -1.05
N THR A 12 -18.68 -8.18 -0.38
CA THR A 12 -19.02 -8.85 0.89
C THR A 12 -19.29 -10.33 0.69
N SER A 13 -20.01 -10.69 -0.38
CA SER A 13 -20.32 -12.08 -0.72
C SER A 13 -19.08 -12.84 -1.18
N LEU A 14 -18.25 -12.25 -2.06
CA LEU A 14 -16.96 -12.83 -2.45
C LEU A 14 -16.06 -13.01 -1.23
N PHE A 15 -16.04 -12.03 -0.32
CA PHE A 15 -15.23 -12.11 0.87
C PHE A 15 -15.67 -13.29 1.76
N ALA A 16 -16.97 -13.47 1.98
CA ALA A 16 -17.51 -14.61 2.72
C ALA A 16 -17.19 -15.97 2.04
N VAL A 17 -17.29 -16.05 0.71
CA VAL A 17 -16.96 -17.25 -0.07
C VAL A 17 -15.46 -17.56 0.01
N PHE A 18 -14.59 -16.55 -0.09
CA PHE A 18 -13.15 -16.72 0.04
C PHE A 18 -12.74 -17.12 1.46
N LEU A 19 -13.45 -16.64 2.47
CA LEU A 19 -13.24 -17.02 3.88
C LEU A 19 -13.60 -18.49 4.10
N ALA A 20 -14.71 -18.95 3.49
CA ALA A 20 -15.09 -20.36 3.47
C ALA A 20 -14.07 -21.23 2.68
N ALA A 21 -13.60 -20.77 1.52
CA ALA A 21 -12.59 -21.46 0.73
C ALA A 21 -11.22 -21.54 1.44
N LYS A 22 -10.84 -20.51 2.21
CA LYS A 22 -9.63 -20.52 3.04
C LYS A 22 -9.67 -21.60 4.11
N SER A 23 -10.83 -21.80 4.72
CA SER A 23 -11.06 -22.87 5.70
C SER A 23 -10.76 -24.25 5.10
N LEU A 24 -11.05 -24.44 3.81
CA LEU A 24 -10.83 -25.68 3.08
C LEU A 24 -9.39 -25.85 2.54
N LEU A 25 -8.71 -24.77 2.16
CA LEU A 25 -7.46 -24.87 1.37
C LEU A 25 -6.14 -24.70 2.15
N LYS A 26 -6.14 -24.43 3.47
CA LYS A 26 -4.92 -24.31 4.32
C LYS A 26 -3.77 -23.45 3.73
N ILE A 27 -4.09 -22.45 2.90
CA ILE A 27 -3.09 -21.58 2.26
C ILE A 27 -2.63 -20.51 3.27
N LYS A 28 -1.31 -20.28 3.35
CA LYS A 28 -0.69 -19.25 4.23
C LYS A 28 -0.95 -17.81 3.76
N ILE A 29 -1.59 -17.63 2.61
CA ILE A 29 -1.88 -16.33 1.99
C ILE A 29 -3.24 -15.84 2.51
N CYS A 30 -3.35 -14.56 2.84
CA CYS A 30 -4.61 -13.99 3.31
C CYS A 30 -5.65 -14.03 2.16
N PRO A 31 -6.80 -14.70 2.33
CA PRO A 31 -7.81 -14.82 1.28
C PRO A 31 -8.45 -13.46 0.94
N LEU A 32 -8.44 -12.50 1.87
CA LEU A 32 -8.77 -11.09 1.58
C LEU A 32 -7.85 -10.52 0.52
N CYS A 33 -6.54 -10.66 0.73
CA CYS A 33 -5.55 -10.13 -0.19
C CYS A 33 -5.69 -10.79 -1.58
N ALA A 34 -5.88 -12.11 -1.62
CA ALA A 34 -6.12 -12.82 -2.88
C ALA A 34 -7.41 -12.37 -3.58
N GLY A 35 -8.51 -12.27 -2.82
CA GLY A 35 -9.81 -11.85 -3.34
C GLY A 35 -9.80 -10.42 -3.87
N VAL A 36 -9.26 -9.47 -3.11
CA VAL A 36 -9.13 -8.07 -3.53
C VAL A 36 -8.23 -8.00 -4.78
N PHE A 37 -7.10 -8.71 -4.79
CA PHE A 37 -6.17 -8.72 -5.93
C PHE A 37 -6.81 -9.24 -7.22
N ILE A 38 -7.51 -10.37 -7.13
CA ILE A 38 -8.23 -10.96 -8.26
C ILE A 38 -9.35 -10.03 -8.73
N THR A 39 -10.10 -9.42 -7.81
CA THR A 39 -11.25 -8.57 -8.13
C THR A 39 -10.81 -7.33 -8.91
N TRP A 40 -9.84 -6.56 -8.41
CA TRP A 40 -9.39 -5.37 -9.14
C TRP A 40 -8.65 -5.74 -10.42
N THR A 41 -7.90 -6.86 -10.46
CA THR A 41 -7.24 -7.33 -11.69
C THR A 41 -8.29 -7.67 -12.75
N ALA A 42 -9.36 -8.37 -12.39
CA ALA A 42 -10.45 -8.69 -13.30
C ALA A 42 -11.16 -7.42 -13.82
N LEU A 43 -11.46 -6.47 -12.93
CA LEU A 43 -12.03 -5.16 -13.30
C LEU A 43 -11.11 -4.37 -14.23
N LEU A 44 -9.80 -4.40 -14.00
CA LEU A 44 -8.80 -3.70 -14.81
C LEU A 44 -8.71 -4.33 -16.22
N VAL A 45 -8.73 -5.67 -16.30
CA VAL A 45 -8.82 -6.39 -17.58
C VAL A 45 -10.11 -6.03 -18.31
N MET A 46 -11.26 -6.01 -17.62
CA MET A 46 -12.54 -5.63 -18.23
C MET A 46 -12.53 -4.19 -18.76
N SER A 47 -11.92 -3.28 -18.02
CA SER A 47 -11.70 -1.89 -18.45
C SER A 47 -10.87 -1.82 -19.74
N TRP A 48 -9.81 -2.64 -19.85
CA TRP A 48 -9.00 -2.73 -21.09
C TRP A 48 -9.77 -3.34 -22.26
N LEU A 49 -10.73 -4.22 -22.00
CA LEU A 49 -11.65 -4.77 -23.01
C LEU A 49 -12.72 -3.77 -23.45
N GLY A 50 -12.75 -2.54 -22.91
CA GLY A 50 -13.67 -1.48 -23.28
C GLY A 50 -14.99 -1.48 -22.52
N TYR A 51 -15.12 -2.26 -21.45
CA TYR A 51 -16.30 -2.20 -20.58
C TYR A 51 -16.25 -0.94 -19.71
N ALA A 52 -17.43 -0.32 -19.52
CA ALA A 52 -17.59 0.83 -18.64
C ALA A 52 -17.45 0.40 -17.17
N VAL A 53 -16.21 0.42 -16.67
CA VAL A 53 -15.87 0.13 -15.29
C VAL A 53 -15.62 1.45 -14.55
N ASP A 54 -16.20 1.59 -13.37
CA ASP A 54 -15.95 2.76 -12.53
C ASP A 54 -14.52 2.70 -11.96
N ARG A 55 -13.66 3.60 -12.45
CA ARG A 55 -12.25 3.70 -12.02
C ARG A 55 -12.11 3.99 -10.52
N THR A 56 -13.12 4.61 -9.90
CA THR A 56 -13.13 4.90 -8.46
C THR A 56 -13.12 3.61 -7.64
N ILE A 57 -13.90 2.61 -8.06
CA ILE A 57 -13.97 1.31 -7.39
C ILE A 57 -12.62 0.61 -7.48
N VAL A 58 -12.04 0.57 -8.68
CA VAL A 58 -10.71 -0.03 -8.90
C VAL A 58 -9.65 0.68 -8.06
N ALA A 59 -9.70 2.02 -7.97
CA ALA A 59 -8.76 2.82 -7.19
C ALA A 59 -8.83 2.49 -5.68
N VAL A 60 -10.05 2.31 -5.15
CA VAL A 60 -10.25 1.94 -3.76
C VAL A 60 -9.68 0.54 -3.49
N LEU A 61 -10.00 -0.47 -4.32
CA LEU A 61 -9.50 -1.84 -4.13
C LEU A 61 -7.96 -1.93 -4.24
N VAL A 62 -7.38 -1.17 -5.16
CA VAL A 62 -5.91 -1.08 -5.27
C VAL A 62 -5.31 -0.38 -4.05
N GLY A 63 -5.96 0.66 -3.53
CA GLY A 63 -5.58 1.30 -2.27
C GLY A 63 -5.57 0.34 -1.08
N GLU A 64 -6.61 -0.49 -0.93
CA GLU A 64 -6.68 -1.54 0.10
C GLU A 64 -5.55 -2.58 -0.07
N SER A 65 -5.20 -2.92 -1.31
CA SER A 65 -4.09 -3.81 -1.61
C SER A 65 -2.74 -3.21 -1.23
N VAL A 66 -2.53 -1.92 -1.52
CA VAL A 66 -1.31 -1.18 -1.17
C VAL A 66 -1.11 -1.14 0.35
N VAL A 67 -2.17 -0.85 1.11
CA VAL A 67 -2.12 -0.83 2.58
C VAL A 67 -1.88 -2.22 3.16
N GLY A 68 -2.53 -3.25 2.60
CA GLY A 68 -2.31 -4.64 2.99
C GLY A 68 -0.86 -5.09 2.75
N LEU A 69 -0.29 -4.74 1.59
CA LEU A 69 1.10 -5.05 1.25
C LEU A 69 2.09 -4.27 2.12
N TYR A 70 1.78 -3.00 2.41
CA TYR A 70 2.55 -2.18 3.34
C TYR A 70 2.63 -2.83 4.72
N HIS A 71 1.50 -3.24 5.31
CA HIS A 71 1.49 -3.91 6.62
C HIS A 71 2.18 -5.27 6.61
N LEU A 72 2.11 -6.01 5.50
CA LEU A 72 2.83 -7.28 5.38
C LEU A 72 4.35 -7.06 5.32
N ALA A 73 4.80 -6.05 4.56
CA ALA A 73 6.20 -5.64 4.49
C ALA A 73 6.67 -5.07 5.84
N GLU A 74 5.81 -4.31 6.51
CA GLU A 74 6.02 -3.73 7.83
C GLU A 74 6.44 -4.78 8.87
N LYS A 75 5.75 -5.93 8.87
CA LYS A 75 6.06 -7.06 9.76
C LYS A 75 7.41 -7.73 9.46
N LYS A 76 7.95 -7.56 8.25
CA LYS A 76 9.25 -8.09 7.84
C LYS A 76 10.40 -7.09 7.98
N PHE A 77 10.11 -5.80 8.00
CA PHE A 77 11.14 -4.77 8.15
C PHE A 77 11.67 -4.75 9.59
N LYS A 78 12.99 -4.86 9.74
CA LYS A 78 13.67 -4.61 11.02
C LYS A 78 13.52 -3.12 11.40
N GLU A 79 13.43 -2.83 12.69
CA GLU A 79 13.25 -1.47 13.26
C GLU A 79 14.21 -0.41 12.68
N GLU A 80 15.40 -0.83 12.27
CA GLU A 80 16.44 0.04 11.68
C GLU A 80 16.08 0.60 10.28
N TRP A 81 15.06 0.06 9.61
CA TRP A 81 14.56 0.51 8.29
C TRP A 81 13.30 1.40 8.38
N GLY A 82 12.88 1.81 9.58
CA GLY A 82 11.65 2.59 9.78
C GLY A 82 11.56 3.89 8.96
N VAL A 83 12.71 4.51 8.65
CA VAL A 83 12.78 5.74 7.83
C VAL A 83 12.34 5.50 6.37
N PHE A 84 12.51 4.27 5.85
CA PHE A 84 12.10 3.91 4.50
C PHE A 84 10.61 3.53 4.36
N ARG A 85 9.83 3.49 5.45
CA ARG A 85 8.38 3.19 5.38
C ARG A 85 7.62 4.18 4.51
N LEU A 86 7.87 5.47 4.72
CA LEU A 86 7.15 6.54 4.06
C LEU A 86 7.44 6.60 2.54
N PRO A 87 8.71 6.59 2.07
CA PRO A 87 8.99 6.54 0.64
C PRO A 87 8.57 5.22 -0.02
N PHE A 88 8.52 4.12 0.74
CA PHE A 88 8.00 2.85 0.26
C PHE A 88 6.47 2.89 0.08
N LEU A 89 5.73 3.42 1.05
CA LEU A 89 4.28 3.58 0.91
C LEU A 89 3.95 4.50 -0.29
N LEU A 90 4.66 5.63 -0.41
CA LEU A 90 4.49 6.54 -1.53
C LEU A 90 4.85 5.89 -2.88
N SER A 91 5.88 5.04 -2.94
CA SER A 91 6.23 4.35 -4.18
C SER A 91 5.18 3.33 -4.58
N LEU A 92 4.59 2.58 -3.63
CA LEU A 92 3.46 1.70 -3.92
C LEU A 92 2.24 2.49 -4.42
N THR A 93 1.90 3.59 -3.77
CA THR A 93 0.77 4.45 -4.20
C THR A 93 1.01 5.01 -5.59
N LEU A 94 2.23 5.44 -5.91
CA LEU A 94 2.55 5.94 -7.25
C LEU A 94 2.47 4.82 -8.31
N ALA A 95 2.94 3.62 -7.98
CA ALA A 95 2.82 2.45 -8.85
C ALA A 95 1.36 2.09 -9.11
N ALA A 96 0.50 2.16 -8.08
CA ALA A 96 -0.94 1.98 -8.21
C ALA A 96 -1.56 3.00 -9.17
N ILE A 97 -1.27 4.29 -8.99
CA ILE A 97 -1.79 5.36 -9.87
C ILE A 97 -1.33 5.14 -11.31
N PHE A 98 -0.07 4.79 -11.51
CA PHE A 98 0.48 4.50 -12.83
C PHE A 98 -0.21 3.32 -13.51
N LEU A 99 -0.62 2.32 -12.73
CA LEU A 99 -1.35 1.16 -13.24
C LEU A 99 -2.79 1.50 -13.65
N LEU A 100 -3.45 2.42 -12.93
CA LEU A 100 -4.81 2.85 -13.22
C LEU A 100 -4.91 3.87 -14.37
N ASP A 101 -3.92 4.76 -14.48
CA ASP A 101 -3.95 5.89 -15.40
C ASP A 101 -2.63 5.98 -16.18
N ALA A 102 -2.40 4.98 -17.05
CA ALA A 102 -1.15 4.87 -17.82
C ALA A 102 -0.94 6.04 -18.83
N GLU A 103 -2.02 6.70 -19.25
CA GLU A 103 -1.99 7.82 -20.20
C GLU A 103 -1.52 9.13 -19.55
N ARG A 104 -1.95 9.43 -18.32
CA ARG A 104 -1.41 10.56 -17.58
C ARG A 104 -0.15 10.09 -16.88
N ARG A 105 1.02 10.35 -17.46
CA ARG A 105 2.30 10.17 -16.76
C ARG A 105 2.52 11.36 -15.83
N PRO A 106 2.34 11.23 -14.49
CA PRO A 106 2.62 12.33 -13.58
C PRO A 106 4.14 12.43 -13.39
N LEU A 107 4.84 12.98 -14.38
CA LEU A 107 6.29 13.17 -14.35
C LEU A 107 6.73 13.94 -13.10
N SER A 108 5.92 14.92 -12.68
CA SER A 108 6.10 15.68 -11.44
C SER A 108 6.10 14.79 -10.19
N ALA A 109 5.20 13.81 -10.10
CA ALA A 109 5.12 12.90 -8.95
C ALA A 109 6.32 11.93 -8.92
N ILE A 110 6.78 11.47 -10.09
CA ILE A 110 7.99 10.62 -10.20
C ILE A 110 9.23 11.40 -9.75
N VAL A 111 9.41 12.64 -10.21
CA VAL A 111 10.54 13.50 -9.82
C VAL A 111 10.50 13.80 -8.32
N PHE A 112 9.34 14.12 -7.76
CA PHE A 112 9.18 14.35 -6.33
C PHE A 112 9.56 13.12 -5.50
N LEU A 113 9.12 11.93 -5.93
CA LEU A 113 9.46 10.67 -5.28
C LEU A 113 10.97 10.38 -5.37
N ALA A 114 11.58 10.63 -6.53
CA ALA A 114 13.02 10.45 -6.73
C ALA A 114 13.85 11.38 -5.83
N ILE A 115 13.45 12.64 -5.70
CA ILE A 115 14.07 13.61 -4.77
C ILE A 115 13.90 13.14 -3.33
N LEU A 116 12.70 12.69 -2.94
CA LEU A 116 12.44 12.17 -1.59
C LEU A 116 13.36 10.98 -1.27
N TRP A 117 13.47 10.02 -2.20
CA TRP A 117 14.37 8.87 -2.07
C TRP A 117 15.84 9.30 -1.98
N LEU A 118 16.27 10.26 -2.81
CA LEU A 118 17.62 10.83 -2.77
C LEU A 118 17.92 11.51 -1.44
N LEU A 119 16.99 12.32 -0.92
CA LEU A 119 17.14 12.98 0.36
C LEU A 119 17.25 11.96 1.50
N LEU A 120 16.39 10.94 1.52
CA LEU A 120 16.45 9.90 2.54
C LEU A 120 17.71 9.04 2.43
N ALA A 121 18.13 8.69 1.22
CA ALA A 121 19.38 7.97 0.98
C ALA A 121 20.60 8.79 1.41
N LEU A 122 20.61 10.10 1.13
CA LEU A 122 21.67 11.03 1.52
C LEU A 122 21.73 11.19 3.05
N VAL A 123 20.57 11.35 3.71
CA VAL A 123 20.46 11.38 5.18
C VAL A 123 20.94 10.06 5.79
N HIS A 124 20.60 8.92 5.19
CA HIS A 124 21.05 7.61 5.63
C HIS A 124 22.56 7.43 5.44
N ALA A 125 23.12 7.87 4.31
CA ALA A 125 24.56 7.86 4.05
C ALA A 125 25.32 8.79 5.02
N TRP A 126 24.76 9.95 5.34
CA TRP A 126 25.28 10.86 6.37
C TRP A 126 25.21 10.31 7.79
N ARG A 127 24.41 9.28 8.06
CA ARG A 127 24.45 8.53 9.34
C ARG A 127 25.81 7.88 9.57
N ASN A 128 26.52 7.51 8.49
CA ASN A 128 27.85 6.91 8.56
C ASN A 128 28.96 7.95 8.83
N TYR A 129 28.71 9.23 8.57
CA TYR A 129 29.64 10.31 8.86
C TYR A 129 29.49 10.84 10.32
N PRO A 130 30.60 11.08 11.04
CA PRO A 130 30.57 11.46 12.46
C PRO A 130 29.91 12.82 12.74
N ALA A 131 29.89 13.75 11.78
CA ALA A 131 29.33 15.10 11.94
C ALA A 131 27.80 15.16 11.95
N GLY A 132 27.10 14.17 11.37
CA GLY A 132 25.64 14.19 11.17
C GLY A 132 24.83 13.32 12.13
N ARG A 133 25.48 12.46 12.94
CA ARG A 133 24.79 11.48 13.80
C ARG A 133 23.80 12.09 14.80
N GLY A 134 24.03 13.33 15.24
CA GLY A 134 23.15 14.01 16.20
C GLY A 134 21.77 14.35 15.61
N LEU A 135 21.73 14.92 14.39
CA LEU A 135 20.48 15.25 13.70
C LEU A 135 19.75 14.00 13.23
N VAL A 136 20.46 13.01 12.70
CA VAL A 136 19.87 11.74 12.26
C VAL A 136 19.30 10.96 13.46
N LYS A 137 19.97 10.96 14.62
CA LYS A 137 19.41 10.38 15.85
C LYS A 137 18.17 11.12 16.33
N LYS A 138 18.13 12.46 16.25
CA LYS A 138 16.94 13.24 16.61
C LYS A 138 15.77 13.01 15.64
N LEU A 139 16.02 12.93 14.33
CA LEU A 139 14.98 12.58 13.35
C LEU A 139 14.48 11.16 13.54
N ILE A 140 15.39 10.19 13.75
CA ILE A 140 15.00 8.81 14.01
C ILE A 140 14.28 8.70 15.35
N ALA A 141 14.67 9.46 16.38
CA ALA A 141 13.94 9.54 17.64
C ALA A 141 12.53 10.13 17.41
N CYS A 142 12.40 11.27 16.72
CA CYS A 142 11.09 11.82 16.36
C CYS A 142 10.22 10.88 15.51
N CYS A 143 10.80 10.10 14.60
CA CYS A 143 10.05 9.12 13.81
C CYS A 143 9.81 7.80 14.57
N ARG A 144 10.60 7.50 15.60
CA ARG A 144 10.43 6.37 16.53
C ARG A 144 9.34 6.68 17.56
N ASP A 145 9.32 7.90 18.06
CA ASP A 145 8.30 8.47 18.95
C ASP A 145 7.06 8.94 18.17
N LEU A 146 6.70 8.22 17.10
CA LEU A 146 5.31 8.27 16.64
C LEU A 146 4.47 7.69 17.80
N PRO A 147 3.52 8.43 18.37
CA PRO A 147 2.84 8.00 19.59
C PRO A 147 2.17 6.64 19.37
N ALA A 148 2.43 5.73 20.33
CA ALA A 148 1.90 4.38 20.37
C ALA A 148 0.37 4.32 20.53
N ASP A 149 -0.34 5.45 20.53
CA ASP A 149 -1.80 5.53 20.68
C ASP A 149 -2.55 4.97 19.46
N ARG A 150 -1.90 4.87 18.29
CA ARG A 150 -2.51 4.27 17.07
C ARG A 150 -2.20 2.79 16.81
N GLN A 151 -1.44 2.10 17.66
CA GLN A 151 -1.27 0.63 17.55
C GLN A 151 -2.23 -0.18 18.44
N ALA A 152 -2.95 0.47 19.36
CA ALA A 152 -3.91 -0.18 20.28
C ALA A 152 -5.32 -0.39 19.66
N GLY A 153 -5.42 -0.63 18.35
CA GLY A 153 -6.71 -0.67 17.63
C GLY A 153 -7.04 -1.96 16.89
N ASN A 154 -6.20 -3.01 16.93
CA ASN A 154 -6.60 -4.31 16.38
C ASN A 154 -5.76 -5.46 16.97
N GLY A 155 -6.23 -5.99 18.09
CA GLY A 155 -5.65 -7.15 18.76
C GLY A 155 -6.62 -7.69 19.81
N GLY A 156 -7.90 -7.84 19.43
CA GLY A 156 -8.85 -8.70 20.11
C GLY A 156 -8.86 -10.08 19.45
#